data_AF-A0A538G8Q2-F1
#
_entry.id   AF-A0A538G8Q2-F1
#
_cell.length_a   1.000
_cell.length_b   1.000
_cell.length_c   1.000
_cell.angle_alpha   90.00
_cell.angle_beta   90.00
_cell.angle_gamma   90.00
#
_symmetry.space_group_name_H-M   'P 1'
#
loop_
_entity.id
_entity.type
_entity.pdbx_description
1 polymer ?
#
loop_
_entity_poly.entity_id
_entity_poly.type
_entity_poly.pdbx_seq_one_letter_code
_entity_poly.pdbx_strand_id
1 'polypeptide(L)'
;MLVRWPVPIVLSRGAFVPLGVFALIFVAFSGGSKPSVLAAAALLGGVGGVVSLIVHELGHVSVAKRLSGVRPEKVSVMCLGAAAHLEGSYRNGREQARMALGGPEASFAFALALSLPVFFPAPAGLEVAALALALLNVAIGVLSLLPVHPLDGHKVVVGLVWWAVGSEERARRIIKRVGTGLLAVDLSFAVLLLAERPALGATVIAVAAVAYGQKRFIRAPRTA
;
A
#
# COMPACT_ATOMS: atom_id res chain seq x y z
N MET A 1 1.74 -5.45 -31.48
CA MET A 1 2.72 -5.40 -30.38
C MET A 1 2.40 -6.56 -29.44
N LEU A 2 3.22 -7.63 -29.46
CA LEU A 2 2.99 -8.83 -28.66
C LEU A 2 3.22 -8.51 -27.17
N VAL A 3 2.15 -8.37 -26.40
CA VAL A 3 2.20 -8.24 -24.94
C VAL A 3 2.69 -9.57 -24.37
N ARG A 4 3.99 -9.65 -24.06
CA ARG A 4 4.57 -10.87 -23.47
C ARG A 4 3.99 -11.09 -22.07
N TRP A 5 3.40 -12.26 -21.87
CA TRP A 5 3.03 -12.81 -20.57
C TRP A 5 3.97 -13.99 -20.29
N PRO A 6 4.47 -14.17 -19.04
CA PRO A 6 4.24 -13.39 -17.82
C PRO A 6 5.21 -12.22 -17.61
N VAL A 7 4.78 -11.21 -16.83
CA VAL A 7 5.70 -10.17 -16.30
C VAL A 7 6.53 -10.82 -15.19
N PRO A 8 7.87 -10.73 -15.21
CA PRO A 8 8.71 -11.42 -14.25
C PRO A 8 8.47 -10.92 -12.82
N ILE A 9 8.35 -11.87 -11.88
CA ILE A 9 8.28 -11.61 -10.44
C ILE A 9 9.66 -11.89 -9.85
N VAL A 10 10.26 -10.88 -9.22
CA VAL A 10 11.63 -10.94 -8.68
C VAL A 10 11.58 -10.79 -7.16
N LEU A 11 12.09 -11.78 -6.44
CA LEU A 11 12.28 -11.70 -5.00
C LEU A 11 13.67 -11.13 -4.71
N SER A 12 13.73 -9.95 -4.10
CA SER A 12 15.01 -9.40 -3.64
C SER A 12 15.43 -10.03 -2.31
N ARG A 13 16.69 -9.81 -1.90
CA ARG A 13 17.18 -10.22 -0.57
C ARG A 13 16.35 -9.66 0.59
N GLY A 14 15.63 -8.55 0.39
CA GLY A 14 14.75 -7.96 1.39
C GLY A 14 13.38 -8.62 1.53
N ALA A 15 13.01 -9.56 0.66
CA ALA A 15 11.67 -10.17 0.65
C ALA A 15 11.34 -10.96 1.93
N PHE A 16 12.35 -11.35 2.72
CA PHE A 16 12.13 -11.99 4.03
C PHE A 16 11.50 -11.07 5.07
N VAL A 17 11.62 -9.74 4.91
CA VAL A 17 11.04 -8.78 5.86
C VAL A 17 9.51 -8.77 5.80
N PRO A 18 8.84 -8.52 4.65
CA PRO A 18 7.38 -8.61 4.60
C PRO A 18 6.88 -10.02 4.92
N LEU A 19 7.62 -11.07 4.52
CA LEU A 19 7.32 -12.46 4.91
C LEU A 19 7.25 -12.62 6.44
N GLY A 20 8.29 -12.17 7.15
CA GLY A 20 8.35 -12.25 8.61
C GLY A 20 7.30 -11.38 9.29
N VAL A 21 7.07 -10.15 8.80
CA VAL A 21 6.07 -9.23 9.35
C VAL A 21 4.66 -9.84 9.26
N PHE A 22 4.25 -10.35 8.11
CA PHE A 22 2.93 -10.96 7.98
C PHE A 22 2.81 -12.26 8.79
N ALA A 23 3.87 -13.07 8.85
CA ALA A 23 3.90 -14.26 9.70
C ALA A 23 3.66 -13.90 11.18
N LEU A 24 4.35 -12.87 11.69
CA LEU A 24 4.20 -12.39 13.07
C LEU A 24 2.80 -11.80 13.33
N ILE A 25 2.25 -11.03 12.39
CA ILE A 25 0.89 -10.49 12.49
C ILE A 25 -0.10 -11.65 12.64
N PHE A 26 -0.06 -12.65 11.75
CA PHE A 26 -1.00 -13.76 11.79
C PHE A 26 -0.83 -14.62 13.05
N VAL A 27 0.41 -14.85 13.50
CA VAL A 27 0.68 -15.51 14.79
C VAL A 27 0.03 -14.72 15.93
N ALA A 28 0.24 -13.41 16.00
CA ALA A 28 -0.30 -12.56 17.06
C ALA A 28 -1.84 -12.56 17.10
N PHE A 29 -2.48 -12.60 15.94
CA PHE A 29 -3.95 -12.64 15.83
C PHE A 29 -4.54 -14.06 15.85
N SER A 30 -3.72 -15.12 15.80
CA SER A 30 -4.21 -16.50 15.78
C SER A 30 -4.89 -16.93 17.09
N GLY A 31 -4.54 -16.29 18.22
CA GLY A 31 -5.03 -16.64 19.56
C GLY A 31 -4.66 -18.05 20.04
N GLY A 32 -3.91 -18.83 19.24
CA GLY A 32 -3.53 -20.20 19.55
C GLY A 32 -2.20 -20.27 20.29
N SER A 33 -2.06 -21.23 21.21
CA SER A 33 -0.81 -21.51 21.92
C SER A 33 -0.11 -22.77 21.46
N LYS A 34 -0.81 -23.66 20.73
CA LYS A 34 -0.25 -24.91 20.22
C LYS A 34 0.78 -24.62 19.11
N PRO A 35 1.97 -25.25 19.13
CA PRO A 35 3.00 -25.02 18.12
C PRO A 35 2.51 -25.23 16.67
N SER A 36 1.63 -26.20 16.44
CA SER A 36 1.05 -26.45 15.12
C SER A 36 0.15 -25.32 14.62
N VAL A 37 -0.63 -24.69 15.51
CA VAL A 37 -1.49 -23.54 15.18
C VAL A 37 -0.64 -22.30 14.89
N LEU A 38 0.38 -22.07 15.70
CA LEU A 38 1.33 -20.98 15.50
C LEU A 38 2.10 -21.13 14.18
N ALA A 39 2.57 -22.34 13.86
CA ALA A 39 3.25 -22.62 12.59
C ALA A 39 2.32 -22.44 11.38
N ALA A 40 1.07 -22.91 11.48
CA ALA A 40 0.08 -22.72 10.43
C ALA A 40 -0.24 -21.24 10.20
N ALA A 41 -0.43 -20.46 11.28
CA ALA A 41 -0.66 -19.03 11.20
C ALA A 41 0.55 -18.27 10.60
N ALA A 42 1.77 -18.63 11.01
CA ALA A 42 2.99 -18.05 10.46
C ALA A 42 3.14 -18.31 8.96
N LEU A 43 2.88 -19.55 8.52
CA LEU A 43 2.92 -19.93 7.11
C LEU A 43 1.85 -19.21 6.29
N LEU A 44 0.60 -19.21 6.78
CA LEU A 44 -0.53 -18.55 6.15
C LEU A 44 -0.28 -17.05 6.00
N GLY A 45 0.13 -16.39 7.09
CA GLY A 45 0.41 -14.96 7.10
C GLY A 45 1.61 -14.62 6.22
N GLY A 46 2.75 -15.28 6.42
CA GLY A 46 3.97 -14.98 5.67
C GLY A 46 3.78 -15.19 4.17
N VAL A 47 3.45 -16.41 3.76
CA VAL A 47 3.33 -16.75 2.34
C VAL A 47 2.09 -16.08 1.73
N GLY A 48 0.93 -16.19 2.38
CA GLY A 48 -0.31 -15.59 1.89
C GLY A 48 -0.26 -14.08 1.84
N GLY A 49 0.43 -13.42 2.77
CA GLY A 49 0.64 -11.97 2.76
C GLY A 49 1.55 -11.52 1.62
N VAL A 50 2.65 -12.22 1.35
CA VAL A 50 3.50 -11.92 0.18
C VAL A 50 2.74 -12.15 -1.12
N VAL A 51 1.96 -13.22 -1.23
CA VAL A 51 1.08 -13.45 -2.39
C VAL A 51 0.06 -12.32 -2.53
N SER A 52 -0.53 -11.84 -1.44
CA SER A 52 -1.49 -10.73 -1.45
C SER A 52 -0.86 -9.43 -1.96
N LEU A 53 0.38 -9.12 -1.56
CA LEU A 53 1.13 -7.99 -2.11
C LEU A 53 1.40 -8.16 -3.62
N ILE A 54 1.77 -9.36 -4.06
CA ILE A 54 1.99 -9.62 -5.49
C ILE A 54 0.68 -9.45 -6.27
N VAL A 55 -0.44 -9.97 -5.76
CA VAL A 55 -1.76 -9.82 -6.40
C VAL A 55 -2.14 -8.34 -6.53
N HIS A 56 -1.88 -7.53 -5.51
CA HIS A 56 -2.05 -6.07 -5.57
C HIS A 56 -1.23 -5.47 -6.72
N GLU A 57 0.08 -5.74 -6.78
CA GLU A 57 0.93 -5.22 -7.86
C GLU A 57 0.54 -5.75 -9.25
N LEU A 58 0.01 -6.97 -9.34
CA LEU A 58 -0.52 -7.52 -10.59
C LEU A 58 -1.78 -6.80 -11.06
N GLY A 59 -2.58 -6.24 -10.14
CA GLY A 59 -3.69 -5.35 -10.45
C GLY A 59 -3.24 -4.10 -11.19
N HIS A 60 -2.16 -3.48 -10.71
CA HIS A 60 -1.49 -2.38 -11.41
C HIS A 60 -1.02 -2.81 -12.80
N VAL A 61 -0.28 -3.92 -12.90
CA VAL A 61 0.20 -4.45 -14.18
C VAL A 61 -0.94 -4.73 -15.17
N SER A 62 -2.08 -5.25 -14.70
CA SER A 62 -3.28 -5.50 -15.50
C SER A 62 -3.81 -4.22 -16.15
N VAL A 63 -3.87 -3.11 -15.39
CA VAL A 63 -4.29 -1.82 -15.93
C VAL A 63 -3.24 -1.25 -16.87
N ALA A 64 -1.96 -1.28 -16.49
CA ALA A 64 -0.86 -0.74 -17.29
C ALA A 64 -0.84 -1.30 -18.72
N LYS A 65 -1.10 -2.60 -18.90
CA LYS A 65 -1.15 -3.25 -20.21
C LYS A 65 -2.25 -2.74 -21.13
N ARG A 66 -3.30 -2.14 -20.58
CA ARG A 66 -4.40 -1.56 -21.34
C ARG A 66 -4.11 -0.10 -21.74
N LEU A 67 -3.03 0.48 -21.23
CA LEU A 67 -2.60 1.84 -21.54
C LEU A 67 -1.52 1.83 -22.62
N SER A 68 -1.61 2.72 -23.60
CA SER A 68 -0.65 2.75 -24.72
C SER A 68 0.72 3.32 -24.34
N GLY A 69 0.78 4.19 -23.32
CA GLY A 69 1.97 4.93 -22.91
C GLY A 69 2.76 4.30 -21.76
N VAL A 70 2.29 3.20 -21.18
CA VAL A 70 2.86 2.57 -19.99
C VAL A 70 3.21 1.12 -20.27
N ARG A 71 4.40 0.68 -19.89
CA ARG A 71 4.87 -0.70 -20.10
C ARG A 71 5.32 -1.32 -18.78
N PRO A 72 4.71 -2.44 -18.34
CA PRO A 72 5.18 -3.14 -17.15
C PRO A 72 6.44 -3.95 -17.45
N GLU A 73 7.50 -3.73 -16.67
CA GLU A 73 8.76 -4.48 -16.78
C GLU A 73 8.80 -5.71 -15.88
N LYS A 74 8.52 -5.51 -14.58
CA LYS A 74 8.68 -6.52 -13.53
C LYS A 74 7.88 -6.16 -12.28
N VAL A 75 7.58 -7.15 -11.46
CA VAL A 75 7.11 -6.96 -10.08
C VAL A 75 8.21 -7.42 -9.14
N SER A 76 8.59 -6.59 -8.17
CA SER A 76 9.63 -6.96 -7.21
C SER A 76 9.11 -6.96 -5.78
N VAL A 77 9.43 -8.00 -5.02
CA VAL A 77 9.21 -8.03 -3.56
C VAL A 77 10.50 -7.61 -2.86
N MET A 78 10.38 -6.60 -2.00
CA MET A 78 11.48 -5.91 -1.34
C MET A 78 11.21 -5.71 0.15
N CYS A 79 12.18 -5.14 0.86
CA CYS A 79 12.14 -4.97 2.32
C CYS A 79 10.86 -4.26 2.80
N LEU A 80 10.40 -3.24 2.07
CA LEU A 80 9.24 -2.43 2.44
C LEU A 80 7.91 -2.91 1.84
N GLY A 81 7.87 -4.06 1.16
CA GLY A 81 6.65 -4.57 0.52
C GLY A 81 6.90 -5.07 -0.90
N ALA A 82 5.98 -4.78 -1.83
CA ALA A 82 6.15 -5.07 -3.25
C ALA A 82 5.97 -3.80 -4.09
N ALA A 83 6.48 -3.81 -5.31
CA ALA A 83 6.25 -2.74 -6.28
C ALA A 83 6.31 -3.26 -7.71
N ALA A 84 5.38 -2.82 -8.55
CA ALA A 84 5.44 -2.92 -10.00
C ALA A 84 6.36 -1.83 -10.59
N HIS A 85 7.33 -2.24 -11.40
CA HIS A 85 8.19 -1.35 -12.17
C HIS A 85 7.56 -1.13 -13.53
N LEU A 86 7.23 0.12 -13.83
CA LEU A 86 6.55 0.53 -15.04
C LEU A 86 7.40 1.60 -15.76
N GLU A 87 7.58 1.44 -17.07
CA GLU A 87 8.19 2.45 -17.93
C GLU A 87 7.13 3.32 -18.62
N GLY A 88 7.54 4.51 -19.02
CA GLY A 88 6.73 5.44 -19.81
C GLY A 88 6.00 6.47 -18.95
N SER A 89 4.94 7.04 -19.50
CA SER A 89 4.19 8.13 -18.88
C SER A 89 2.70 8.03 -19.18
N TYR A 90 1.90 8.61 -18.29
CA TYR A 90 0.46 8.73 -18.47
C TYR A 90 0.16 9.87 -19.46
N ARG A 91 -0.81 9.68 -20.35
CA ARG A 91 -1.21 10.73 -21.31
C ARG A 91 -2.08 11.81 -20.68
N ASN A 92 -2.76 11.47 -19.59
CA ASN A 92 -3.65 12.37 -18.85
C ASN A 92 -3.90 11.85 -17.43
N GLY A 93 -4.51 12.69 -16.61
CA GLY A 93 -4.83 12.36 -15.22
C GLY A 93 -5.81 11.20 -15.04
N ARG A 94 -6.69 10.91 -16.01
CA ARG A 94 -7.59 9.74 -15.94
C ARG A 94 -6.82 8.44 -16.02
N GLU A 95 -5.83 8.36 -16.91
CA GLU A 95 -4.95 7.18 -17.01
C GLU A 95 -4.18 6.97 -15.71
N GLN A 96 -3.62 8.03 -15.12
CA GLN A 96 -2.92 7.94 -13.83
C GLN A 96 -3.85 7.47 -12.69
N ALA A 97 -5.05 8.04 -12.60
CA ALA A 97 -6.01 7.66 -11.56
C ALA A 97 -6.48 6.21 -11.74
N ARG A 98 -6.80 5.79 -12.97
CA ARG A 98 -7.19 4.41 -13.25
C ARG A 98 -6.07 3.42 -12.97
N MET A 99 -4.83 3.80 -13.31
CA MET A 99 -3.65 3.01 -13.00
C MET A 99 -3.47 2.78 -11.50
N ALA A 100 -3.64 3.83 -10.69
CA ALA A 100 -3.55 3.77 -9.25
C ALA A 100 -4.68 2.92 -8.61
N LEU A 101 -5.86 2.83 -9.24
CA LEU A 101 -6.94 1.97 -8.76
C LEU A 101 -6.71 0.47 -9.02
N GLY A 102 -5.81 0.12 -9.93
CA GLY A 102 -5.57 -1.28 -10.33
C GLY A 102 -5.22 -2.20 -9.15
N GLY A 103 -4.34 -1.75 -8.25
CA GLY A 103 -3.94 -2.53 -7.07
C GLY A 103 -5.07 -2.74 -6.08
N PRO A 104 -5.72 -1.67 -5.58
CA PRO A 104 -6.89 -1.79 -4.71
C PRO A 104 -8.01 -2.65 -5.30
N GLU A 105 -8.33 -2.50 -6.59
CA GLU A 105 -9.33 -3.35 -7.27
C GLU A 105 -8.95 -4.83 -7.22
N ALA A 106 -7.69 -5.18 -7.50
CA ALA A 106 -7.22 -6.56 -7.42
C ALA A 106 -7.23 -7.10 -5.97
N SER A 107 -6.86 -6.29 -4.98
CA SER A 107 -6.94 -6.68 -3.57
C SER A 107 -8.38 -6.94 -3.15
N PHE A 108 -9.34 -6.08 -3.49
CA PHE A 108 -10.75 -6.32 -3.14
C PHE A 108 -11.35 -7.52 -3.87
N ALA A 109 -11.02 -7.69 -5.16
CA ALA A 109 -11.45 -8.88 -5.91
C ALA A 109 -10.88 -10.17 -5.30
N PHE A 110 -9.61 -10.14 -4.87
CA PHE A 110 -8.99 -11.30 -4.23
C PHE A 110 -9.57 -11.57 -2.84
N ALA A 111 -9.86 -10.52 -2.06
CA ALA A 111 -10.58 -10.67 -0.79
C ALA A 111 -11.95 -11.33 -0.98
N LEU A 112 -12.73 -10.87 -1.97
CA LEU A 112 -14.02 -11.48 -2.28
C LEU A 112 -13.89 -12.95 -2.69
N ALA A 113 -12.92 -13.28 -3.53
CA ALA A 113 -12.65 -14.66 -3.93
C ALA A 113 -12.26 -15.55 -2.74
N LEU A 114 -11.42 -15.04 -1.84
CA LEU A 114 -11.02 -15.73 -0.60
C LEU A 114 -12.18 -15.88 0.40
N SER A 115 -13.25 -15.10 0.26
CA SER A 115 -14.44 -15.19 1.12
C SER A 115 -15.41 -16.29 0.68
N LEU A 116 -15.31 -16.77 -0.57
CA LEU A 116 -16.24 -17.75 -1.14
C LEU A 116 -16.35 -19.08 -0.38
N PRO A 117 -15.27 -19.65 0.19
CA PRO A 117 -15.35 -20.91 0.93
C PRO A 117 -16.35 -20.90 2.10
N VAL A 118 -16.70 -19.74 2.65
CA VAL A 118 -17.69 -19.60 3.74
C VAL A 118 -19.09 -20.04 3.32
N PHE A 119 -19.37 -20.08 2.02
CA PHE A 119 -20.67 -20.51 1.50
C PHE A 119 -20.75 -22.00 1.16
N PHE A 120 -19.67 -22.75 1.40
CA PHE A 120 -19.58 -24.18 1.05
C PHE A 120 -19.06 -25.00 2.23
N PRO A 121 -19.38 -26.30 2.31
CA PRO A 121 -18.79 -27.18 3.30
C PRO A 121 -17.26 -27.22 3.14
N ALA A 122 -16.55 -26.69 4.14
CA ALA A 122 -15.09 -26.61 4.12
C ALA A 122 -14.46 -27.39 5.30
N PRO A 123 -13.23 -27.89 5.16
CA PRO A 123 -12.48 -28.46 6.27
C PRO A 123 -12.35 -27.48 7.44
N ALA A 124 -12.36 -28.02 8.67
CA ALA A 124 -12.21 -27.22 9.88
C ALA A 124 -10.97 -26.31 9.83
N GLY A 125 -11.16 -25.01 10.03
CA GLY A 125 -10.09 -24.01 10.01
C GLY A 125 -9.77 -23.40 8.64
N LEU A 126 -10.23 -23.99 7.53
CA LEU A 126 -10.03 -23.40 6.19
C LEU A 126 -10.78 -22.07 6.06
N GLU A 127 -12.01 -21.99 6.55
CA GLU A 127 -12.82 -20.76 6.53
C GLU A 127 -12.15 -19.63 7.29
N VAL A 128 -11.64 -19.92 8.50
CA VAL A 128 -10.93 -18.94 9.34
C VAL A 128 -9.67 -18.44 8.63
N ALA A 129 -8.90 -19.35 8.03
CA ALA A 129 -7.69 -19.01 7.28
C ALA A 129 -8.01 -18.14 6.04
N ALA A 130 -9.05 -18.51 5.29
CA ALA A 130 -9.47 -17.80 4.09
C ALA A 130 -10.01 -16.41 4.42
N LEU A 131 -10.84 -16.28 5.47
CA LEU A 131 -11.33 -14.99 5.97
C LEU A 131 -10.20 -14.10 6.51
N ALA A 132 -9.21 -14.66 7.20
CA ALA A 132 -8.06 -13.88 7.67
C ALA A 132 -7.27 -13.27 6.50
N LEU A 133 -7.04 -14.04 5.42
CA LEU A 133 -6.42 -13.51 4.20
C LEU A 133 -7.32 -12.55 3.43
N ALA A 134 -8.64 -12.77 3.43
CA ALA A 134 -9.59 -11.84 2.84
C ALA A 134 -9.54 -10.48 3.54
N LEU A 135 -9.56 -10.47 4.88
CA LEU A 135 -9.41 -9.27 5.69
C LEU A 135 -8.07 -8.57 5.46
N LEU A 136 -6.97 -9.33 5.33
CA LEU A 136 -5.68 -8.77 4.95
C LEU A 136 -5.75 -8.04 3.61
N ASN A 137 -6.39 -8.63 2.59
CA ASN A 137 -6.52 -8.01 1.28
C ASN A 137 -7.43 -6.78 1.29
N VAL A 138 -8.52 -6.79 2.07
CA VAL A 138 -9.32 -5.58 2.33
C VAL A 138 -8.45 -4.50 2.96
N ALA A 139 -7.66 -4.84 3.99
CA ALA A 139 -6.77 -3.90 4.65
C ALA A 139 -5.72 -3.33 3.69
N ILE A 140 -5.06 -4.16 2.87
CA ILE A 140 -4.13 -3.71 1.84
C ILE A 140 -4.83 -2.73 0.88
N GLY A 141 -6.01 -3.09 0.35
CA GLY A 141 -6.76 -2.24 -0.58
C GLY A 141 -7.19 -0.90 0.03
N VAL A 142 -7.75 -0.91 1.24
CA VAL A 142 -8.22 0.30 1.94
C VAL A 142 -7.03 1.20 2.31
N LEU A 143 -5.98 0.64 2.91
CA LEU A 143 -4.80 1.42 3.30
C LEU A 143 -4.13 2.01 2.06
N SER A 144 -4.01 1.27 0.97
CA SER A 144 -3.48 1.80 -0.30
C SER A 144 -4.30 2.97 -0.86
N LEU A 145 -5.61 3.07 -0.57
CA LEU A 145 -6.47 4.16 -1.02
C LEU A 145 -6.39 5.42 -0.15
N LEU A 146 -5.64 5.42 0.95
CA LEU A 146 -5.43 6.62 1.74
C LEU A 146 -4.71 7.71 0.91
N PRO A 147 -5.10 8.99 1.00
CA PRO A 147 -4.54 10.08 0.20
C PRO A 147 -3.16 10.56 0.70
N VAL A 148 -2.29 9.62 1.10
CA VAL A 148 -0.97 9.89 1.70
C VAL A 148 0.13 9.37 0.78
N HIS A 149 1.08 10.23 0.42
CA HIS A 149 2.25 9.80 -0.37
C HIS A 149 3.08 8.76 0.43
N PRO A 150 3.49 7.61 -0.15
CA PRO A 150 3.46 7.25 -1.58
C PRO A 150 2.32 6.31 -2.02
N LEU A 151 1.24 6.18 -1.23
CA LEU A 151 0.14 5.25 -1.45
C LEU A 151 -0.66 5.57 -2.73
N ASP A 152 -1.43 4.59 -3.20
CA ASP A 152 -2.16 4.73 -4.47
C ASP A 152 -3.27 5.77 -4.41
N GLY A 153 -3.92 5.96 -3.26
CA GLY A 153 -4.90 7.03 -3.05
C GLY A 153 -4.33 8.42 -3.32
N HIS A 154 -3.06 8.65 -2.95
CA HIS A 154 -2.38 9.88 -3.33
C HIS A 154 -2.24 10.02 -4.85
N LYS A 155 -1.87 8.94 -5.55
CA LYS A 155 -1.75 8.93 -7.03
C LYS A 155 -3.12 9.11 -7.70
N VAL A 156 -4.20 8.56 -7.14
CA VAL A 156 -5.59 8.80 -7.58
C VAL A 156 -5.92 10.28 -7.47
N VAL A 157 -5.67 10.91 -6.33
CA VAL A 157 -5.91 12.35 -6.13
C VAL A 157 -5.09 13.19 -7.12
N VAL A 158 -3.80 12.88 -7.34
CA VAL A 158 -2.98 13.54 -8.36
C VAL A 158 -3.59 13.41 -9.75
N GLY A 159 -4.01 12.21 -10.13
CA GLY A 159 -4.64 11.96 -11.42
C GLY A 159 -5.96 12.72 -11.59
N LEU A 160 -6.82 12.76 -10.57
CA LEU A 160 -8.09 13.49 -10.61
C LEU A 160 -7.86 15.01 -10.72
N VAL A 161 -6.95 15.56 -9.91
CA VAL A 161 -6.62 17.00 -9.98
C VAL A 161 -5.98 17.33 -11.32
N TRP A 162 -5.07 16.51 -11.83
CA TRP A 162 -4.50 16.70 -13.17
C TRP A 162 -5.60 16.69 -14.23
N TRP A 163 -6.51 15.73 -14.18
CA TRP A 163 -7.63 15.68 -15.12
C TRP A 163 -8.47 16.97 -15.08
N ALA A 164 -8.67 17.56 -13.90
CA ALA A 164 -9.39 18.83 -13.76
C ALA A 164 -8.59 20.06 -14.24
N VAL A 165 -7.28 20.14 -13.98
CA VAL A 165 -6.47 21.34 -14.27
C VAL A 165 -5.67 21.29 -15.57
N GLY A 166 -5.64 20.14 -16.24
CA GLY A 166 -4.97 19.94 -17.55
C GLY A 166 -3.44 19.81 -17.51
N SER A 167 -2.77 20.03 -16.37
CA SER A 167 -1.31 19.87 -16.23
C SER A 167 -0.94 19.07 -14.98
N GLU A 168 -0.08 18.06 -15.15
CA GLU A 168 0.40 17.21 -14.07
C GLU A 168 1.22 18.03 -13.06
N GLU A 169 2.08 18.92 -13.55
CA GLU A 169 2.92 19.78 -12.73
C GLU A 169 2.06 20.74 -11.90
N ARG A 170 0.98 21.27 -12.48
CA ARG A 170 0.04 22.12 -11.77
C ARG A 170 -0.71 21.33 -10.69
N ALA A 171 -1.15 20.11 -10.99
CA ALA A 171 -1.80 19.23 -10.00
C ALA A 171 -0.88 18.89 -8.82
N ARG A 172 0.36 18.47 -9.10
CA ARG A 172 1.36 18.18 -8.05
C ARG A 172 1.68 19.41 -7.20
N ARG A 173 1.75 20.60 -7.81
CA ARG A 173 1.94 21.87 -7.07
C ARG A 173 0.74 22.17 -6.16
N ILE A 174 -0.49 22.01 -6.64
CA ILE A 174 -1.69 22.21 -5.83
C ILE A 174 -1.70 21.25 -4.64
N ILE A 175 -1.51 19.96 -4.88
CA ILE A 175 -1.52 18.93 -3.82
C ILE A 175 -0.41 19.17 -2.81
N LYS A 176 0.78 19.55 -3.25
CA LYS A 176 1.88 19.92 -2.34
C LYS A 176 1.51 21.14 -1.49
N ARG A 177 0.92 22.19 -2.08
CA ARG A 177 0.50 23.40 -1.35
C ARG A 177 -0.58 23.09 -0.32
N VAL A 178 -1.60 22.32 -0.70
CA VAL A 178 -2.67 21.89 0.23
C VAL A 178 -2.09 21.07 1.37
N GLY A 179 -1.22 20.10 1.08
CA GLY A 179 -0.55 19.30 2.10
C GLY A 179 0.32 20.13 3.05
N THR A 180 1.06 21.12 2.53
CA THR A 180 1.83 22.06 3.37
C THR A 180 0.92 22.97 4.19
N GLY A 181 -0.21 23.41 3.63
CA GLY A 181 -1.20 24.21 4.35
C GLY A 181 -1.83 23.45 5.51
N LEU A 182 -2.26 22.20 5.28
CA LEU A 182 -2.79 21.34 6.34
C LEU A 182 -1.77 21.11 7.45
N LEU A 183 -0.51 20.80 7.10
CA LEU A 183 0.56 20.68 8.09
C LEU A 183 0.79 21.96 8.90
N ALA A 184 0.66 23.13 8.27
CA ALA A 184 0.77 24.40 8.98
C ALA A 184 -0.40 24.61 9.96
N VAL A 185 -1.63 24.26 9.57
CA VAL A 185 -2.81 24.32 10.46
C VAL A 185 -2.66 23.35 11.63
N ASP A 186 -2.25 22.10 11.39
CA ASP A 186 -2.01 21.12 12.44
C ASP A 186 -0.94 21.61 13.43
N LEU A 187 0.12 22.23 12.93
CA LEU A 187 1.16 22.82 13.78
C LEU A 187 0.62 24.00 14.59
N SER A 188 -0.15 24.91 13.98
CA SER A 188 -0.80 26.02 14.68
C SER A 188 -1.74 25.52 15.78
N PHE A 189 -2.53 24.48 15.51
CA PHE A 189 -3.38 23.83 16.50
C PHE A 189 -2.57 23.19 17.63
N ALA A 190 -1.46 22.52 17.31
CA ALA A 190 -0.57 21.96 18.31
C ALA A 190 0.07 23.02 19.22
N VAL A 191 0.41 24.20 18.67
CA VAL A 191 0.91 25.35 19.46
C VAL A 191 -0.18 25.93 20.36
N LEU A 192 -1.40 26.09 19.86
CA LEU A 192 -2.54 26.54 20.70
C LEU A 192 -2.80 25.53 21.82
N LEU A 193 -2.75 24.23 21.51
CA LEU A 193 -2.90 23.17 22.51
C LEU A 193 -1.76 23.19 23.53
N LEU A 194 -0.54 23.55 23.12
CA LEU A 194 0.58 23.75 24.05
C LEU A 194 0.33 24.92 25.01
N ALA A 195 -0.29 26.00 24.54
CA ALA A 195 -0.63 27.16 25.38
C ALA A 195 -1.73 26.83 26.40
N GLU A 196 -2.79 26.12 25.98
CA GLU A 196 -3.94 25.78 26.83
C GLU A 196 -3.71 24.53 27.70
N ARG A 197 -2.98 23.55 27.17
CA ARG A 197 -2.76 22.21 27.76
C ARG A 197 -1.31 21.74 27.51
N PRO A 198 -0.32 22.25 28.27
CA PRO A 198 1.10 22.09 27.96
C PRO A 198 1.56 20.63 27.78
N ALA A 199 1.09 19.71 28.63
CA ALA A 199 1.47 18.30 28.55
C ALA A 199 0.95 17.60 27.26
N LEU A 200 -0.26 17.95 26.82
CA LEU A 200 -0.86 17.38 25.59
C LEU A 200 -0.23 18.01 24.34
N GLY A 201 -0.06 19.34 24.32
CA GLY A 201 0.59 20.04 23.21
C GLY A 201 2.04 19.59 23.00
N ALA A 202 2.81 19.42 24.08
CA ALA A 202 4.18 18.93 23.99
C ALA A 202 4.27 17.51 23.40
N THR A 203 3.32 16.63 23.75
CA THR A 203 3.25 15.26 23.23
C THR A 203 2.95 15.25 21.72
N VAL A 204 1.97 16.05 21.28
CA VAL A 204 1.60 16.16 19.86
C VAL A 204 2.77 16.71 19.04
N ILE A 205 3.44 17.77 19.53
CA ILE A 205 4.62 18.36 18.87
C ILE A 205 5.78 17.36 18.81
N ALA A 206 6.06 16.63 19.89
CA ALA A 206 7.12 15.62 19.92
C ALA A 206 6.85 14.49 18.91
N VAL A 207 5.63 13.97 18.84
CA VAL A 207 5.24 12.94 17.85
C VAL A 207 5.38 13.47 16.42
N ALA A 208 4.92 14.69 16.16
CA ALA A 208 5.07 15.33 14.84
C ALA A 208 6.53 15.55 14.45
N ALA A 209 7.38 15.97 15.40
CA ALA A 209 8.81 16.16 15.19
C ALA A 209 9.53 14.84 14.88
N VAL A 210 9.19 13.75 15.57
CA VAL A 210 9.71 12.41 15.28
C VAL A 210 9.30 11.97 13.87
N ALA A 211 8.01 12.10 13.52
CA ALA A 211 7.51 11.75 12.20
C ALA A 211 8.18 12.58 11.07
N TYR A 212 8.40 13.88 11.30
CA TYR A 212 9.10 14.75 10.35
C TYR A 212 10.59 14.41 10.23
N GLY A 213 11.26 14.14 11.37
CA GLY A 213 12.66 13.72 11.42
C GLY A 213 12.90 12.44 10.63
N GLN A 214 12.05 11.41 10.82
CA GLN A 214 12.10 10.16 10.06
C GLN A 214 12.05 10.39 8.55
N LYS A 215 11.18 11.31 8.09
CA LYS A 215 11.03 11.64 6.66
C LYS A 215 12.28 12.29 6.06
N ARG A 216 13.09 12.97 6.88
CA ARG A 216 14.34 13.63 6.43
C ARG A 216 15.53 12.67 6.41
N PHE A 217 15.62 11.75 7.38
CA PHE A 217 16.69 10.74 7.41
C PHE A 217 16.56 9.67 6.31
N ILE A 218 15.34 9.33 5.87
CA ILE A 218 15.11 8.39 4.75
C ILE A 218 15.50 9.00 3.38
N ARG A 219 15.67 10.33 3.29
CA ARG A 219 16.07 11.05 2.06
C ARG A 219 17.57 11.34 1.95
N ALA A 220 18.41 10.81 2.83
CA ALA A 220 19.85 10.90 2.60
C ALA A 220 20.21 10.18 1.29
N PRO A 221 20.83 10.85 0.31
CA PRO A 221 21.30 10.17 -0.88
C PRO A 221 22.32 9.13 -0.44
N ARG A 222 22.10 7.86 -0.83
CA ARG A 222 23.20 6.91 -0.89
C ARG A 222 24.08 7.34 -2.06
N THR A 223 24.98 8.27 -1.80
CA THR A 223 26.18 8.44 -2.61
C THR A 223 27.03 7.19 -2.40
N ALA A 224 27.03 6.32 -3.40
CA ALA A 224 28.13 5.40 -3.68
C ALA A 224 28.63 5.75 -5.07
#